data_AF-A0A9D2PSP7-F1
#
_entry.id   AF-A0A9D2PSP7-F1
#
_cell.length_a   1.000
_cell.length_b   1.000
_cell.length_c   1.000
_cell.angle_alpha   90.00
_cell.angle_beta   90.00
_cell.angle_gamma   90.00
#
_symmetry.space_group_name_H-M   'P 1'
#
loop_
_entity.id
_entity.type
_entity.pdbx_description
1 polymer ?
#
loop_
_entity_poly.entity_id
_entity_poly.type
_entity_poly.pdbx_seq_one_letter_code
_entity_poly.pdbx_strand_id
1 'polypeptide(L)'
;DSCIYLTMWAAGKSVMTVEGLKGPNGELSPIQRAFIEEAAVQCGFCTPGLIMSAVEIVGTGKKYSREELKKLISGHLCRCTGYENILNAMERIVEETYRVVGE
;
A
#
# COMPACT_ATOMS: atom_id res chain seq x y z
N ASP A 1 -1.21 3.35 12.44
CA ASP A 1 -1.52 4.79 12.22
C ASP A 1 -0.59 5.69 13.01
N SER A 2 -0.06 6.75 12.39
CA SER A 2 0.91 7.65 13.01
C SER A 2 0.28 8.70 13.93
N CYS A 3 -0.98 9.09 13.71
CA CYS A 3 -1.66 10.12 14.50
C CYS A 3 -1.85 9.76 15.98
N ILE A 4 -1.82 8.47 16.31
CA ILE A 4 -1.94 7.93 17.67
C ILE A 4 -0.63 7.28 18.15
N TYR A 5 0.47 7.53 17.44
CA TYR A 5 1.80 7.05 17.81
C TYR A 5 2.64 8.22 18.30
N LEU A 6 3.03 8.21 19.57
CA LEU A 6 3.81 9.31 20.14
C LEU A 6 5.18 9.42 19.46
N THR A 7 5.56 10.62 19.07
CA THR A 7 6.85 10.89 18.40
C THR A 7 8.04 10.39 19.22
N MET A 8 7.99 10.47 20.56
CA MET A 8 9.06 9.95 21.42
C MET A 8 9.27 8.44 21.27
N TRP A 9 8.24 7.67 20.93
CA TRP A 9 8.38 6.23 20.70
C TRP A 9 9.08 5.90 19.38
N ALA A 10 9.14 6.86 18.45
CA ALA A 10 9.84 6.71 17.19
C ALA A 10 11.36 6.92 17.32
N ALA A 11 11.84 7.43 18.46
CA ALA A 11 13.26 7.69 18.67
C ALA A 11 14.10 6.42 18.49
N GLY A 12 15.16 6.52 17.67
CA GLY A 12 16.06 5.41 17.37
C GLY A 12 15.49 4.32 16.45
N LYS A 13 14.27 4.49 15.91
CA LYS A 13 13.68 3.58 14.93
C LYS A 13 13.89 4.10 13.51
N SER A 14 13.87 3.18 12.54
CA SER A 14 13.76 3.54 11.13
C SER A 14 12.28 3.76 10.77
N VAL A 15 11.97 4.92 10.18
CA VAL A 15 10.62 5.30 9.76
C VAL A 15 10.65 5.54 8.25
N MET A 16 9.77 4.86 7.53
CA MET A 16 9.57 5.04 6.09
C MET A 16 8.16 5.58 5.83
N THR A 17 8.06 6.56 4.94
CA THR A 17 6.81 7.15 4.47
C THR A 17 6.64 6.92 2.97
N VAL A 18 5.52 7.33 2.39
CA VAL A 18 5.21 7.12 0.97
C VAL A 18 6.24 7.75 0.03
N GLU A 19 6.87 8.86 0.46
CA GLU A 19 7.92 9.55 -0.26
C GLU A 19 9.19 8.70 -0.41
N GLY A 20 9.45 7.83 0.57
CA GLY A 20 10.60 6.92 0.58
C GLY A 20 10.50 5.74 -0.38
N LEU A 21 9.35 5.55 -1.04
CA LEU A 21 9.15 4.45 -2.00
C LEU A 21 9.68 4.76 -3.40
N LYS A 22 10.06 6.01 -3.68
CA LYS A 22 10.61 6.37 -4.98
C LYS A 22 12.01 5.79 -5.16
N GLY A 23 12.31 5.33 -6.37
CA GLY A 23 13.65 4.94 -6.77
C GLY A 23 14.63 6.13 -6.77
N PRO A 24 15.94 5.86 -6.90
CA PRO A 24 16.99 6.88 -6.84
C PRO A 24 16.83 7.98 -7.91
N ASN A 25 16.17 7.70 -9.04
CA ASN A 25 15.91 8.71 -10.08
C ASN A 25 14.43 9.15 -10.11
N GLY A 26 13.69 8.92 -9.03
CA GLY A 26 12.29 9.29 -8.91
C GLY A 26 11.32 8.30 -9.55
N GLU A 27 11.78 7.10 -9.91
CA GLU A 27 10.91 6.06 -10.43
C GLU A 27 9.85 5.65 -9.40
N LEU A 28 8.63 5.41 -9.88
CA LEU A 28 7.58 4.88 -9.02
C LEU A 28 7.85 3.42 -8.68
N SER A 29 7.66 3.09 -7.40
CA SER A 29 7.62 1.69 -6.95
C SER A 29 6.56 0.90 -7.72
N PRO A 30 6.71 -0.44 -7.82
CA PRO A 30 5.68 -1.30 -8.40
C PRO A 30 4.29 -1.08 -7.79
N ILE A 31 4.22 -0.89 -6.46
CA ILE A 31 2.98 -0.58 -5.74
C ILE A 31 2.36 0.73 -6.23
N GLN A 32 3.14 1.82 -6.27
CA GLN A 32 2.66 3.12 -6.75
C GLN A 32 2.16 3.05 -8.20
N ARG A 33 2.85 2.28 -9.04
CA ARG A 33 2.48 2.08 -10.44
C ARG A 33 1.16 1.32 -10.58
N ALA A 34 0.98 0.24 -9.84
CA ALA A 34 -0.27 -0.52 -9.82
C ALA A 34 -1.47 0.36 -9.43
N PHE A 35 -1.32 1.23 -8.41
CA PHE A 35 -2.37 2.16 -8.01
C PHE A 35 -2.75 3.16 -9.11
N ILE A 36 -1.79 3.60 -9.92
CA ILE A 36 -2.05 4.51 -11.05
C ILE A 36 -2.73 3.76 -12.19
N GLU A 37 -2.19 2.61 -12.57
CA GLU A 37 -2.67 1.83 -13.73
C GLU A 37 -4.09 1.29 -13.50
N GLU A 38 -4.45 0.91 -12.28
CA GLU A 38 -5.81 0.47 -11.93
C GLU A 38 -6.77 1.63 -11.63
N ALA A 39 -6.34 2.89 -11.79
CA ALA A 39 -7.12 4.07 -11.40
C ALA A 39 -7.64 3.98 -9.95
N ALA A 40 -6.79 3.52 -9.03
CA ALA A 40 -7.06 3.40 -7.60
C ALA A 40 -6.94 4.75 -6.84
N VAL A 41 -6.74 5.85 -7.57
CA VAL A 41 -6.52 7.19 -7.04
C VAL A 41 -7.42 8.19 -7.74
N GLN A 42 -8.07 9.06 -6.97
CA GLN A 42 -8.80 10.23 -7.47
C GLN A 42 -8.31 11.50 -6.76
N CYS A 43 -8.89 11.86 -5.60
CA CYS A 43 -8.47 13.06 -4.86
C CYS A 43 -7.06 12.93 -4.24
N GLY A 44 -6.51 11.72 -4.14
CA GLY A 44 -5.17 11.47 -3.62
C GLY A 44 -5.07 11.36 -2.10
N PHE A 45 -6.01 11.89 -1.32
CA PHE A 45 -5.83 12.10 0.13
C PHE A 45 -5.59 10.82 0.95
N CYS A 46 -6.35 9.75 0.70
CA CYS A 46 -6.18 8.47 1.41
C CYS A 46 -5.01 7.62 0.87
N THR A 47 -4.47 7.98 -0.29
CA THR A 47 -3.52 7.15 -1.06
C THR A 47 -2.24 6.84 -0.29
N PRO A 48 -1.61 7.79 0.42
CA PRO A 48 -0.40 7.49 1.20
C PRO A 48 -0.61 6.36 2.21
N GLY A 49 -1.71 6.38 2.97
CA GLY A 49 -2.01 5.34 3.97
C GLY A 49 -2.25 3.97 3.33
N LEU A 50 -3.02 3.94 2.25
CA LEU A 50 -3.31 2.71 1.49
C LEU A 50 -2.03 2.11 0.90
N ILE A 51 -1.18 2.93 0.28
CA ILE A 51 0.10 2.47 -0.29
C ILE A 51 1.01 1.92 0.82
N MET A 52 1.13 2.59 1.96
CA MET A 52 1.97 2.07 3.06
C MET A 52 1.44 0.75 3.63
N SER A 53 0.13 0.53 3.60
CA SER A 53 -0.44 -0.78 3.96
C SER A 53 -0.18 -1.83 2.89
N ALA A 54 -0.22 -1.45 1.61
CA ALA A 54 0.17 -2.34 0.51
C ALA A 54 1.63 -2.80 0.65
N VAL A 55 2.54 -1.89 1.04
CA VAL A 55 3.96 -2.21 1.31
C VAL A 55 4.08 -3.28 2.40
N GLU A 56 3.33 -3.13 3.50
CA GLU A 56 3.33 -4.11 4.59
C GLU A 56 2.78 -5.47 4.13
N ILE A 57 1.60 -5.47 3.49
CA ILE A 57 0.92 -6.67 2.99
C ILE A 57 1.83 -7.45 2.04
N VAL A 58 2.43 -6.76 1.07
CA VAL A 58 3.35 -7.34 0.09
C VAL A 58 4.62 -7.86 0.76
N GLY A 59 5.16 -7.13 1.75
CA GLY A 59 6.35 -7.51 2.50
C GLY A 59 6.20 -8.80 3.32
N THR A 60 4.97 -9.26 3.57
CA THR A 60 4.74 -10.55 4.22
C THR A 60 5.06 -11.77 3.34
N GLY A 61 5.13 -11.59 2.01
CA GLY A 61 5.33 -12.67 1.04
C GLY A 61 4.16 -13.66 0.95
N LYS A 62 3.02 -13.37 1.58
CA LYS A 62 1.84 -14.23 1.58
C LYS A 62 0.91 -13.87 0.43
N LYS A 63 0.23 -14.88 -0.10
CA LYS A 63 -0.92 -14.67 -0.97
C LYS A 63 -2.16 -14.41 -0.12
N TYR A 64 -2.93 -13.40 -0.50
CA TYR A 64 -4.19 -13.04 0.16
C TYR A 64 -5.35 -13.17 -0.81
N SER A 65 -6.49 -13.62 -0.32
CA SER A 65 -7.77 -13.53 -1.03
C SER A 65 -8.30 -12.09 -1.00
N ARG A 66 -9.21 -11.76 -1.95
CA ARG A 66 -9.90 -10.45 -1.99
C ARG A 66 -10.57 -10.09 -0.67
N GLU A 67 -11.21 -11.06 -0.02
CA GLU A 67 -11.90 -10.86 1.25
C GLU A 67 -10.95 -10.60 2.41
N GLU A 68 -9.76 -11.21 2.40
CA GLU A 68 -8.71 -10.88 3.36
C GLU A 68 -8.15 -9.47 3.12
N LEU A 69 -7.91 -9.10 1.85
CA LEU A 69 -7.46 -7.76 1.50
C LEU A 69 -8.45 -6.69 1.94
N LYS A 70 -9.76 -6.90 1.74
CA LYS A 70 -10.83 -6.02 2.25
C LYS A 70 -10.72 -5.79 3.76
N LYS A 71 -10.48 -6.85 4.53
CA LYS A 71 -10.32 -6.77 5.98
C LYS A 71 -9.04 -6.02 6.37
N LEU A 72 -7.94 -6.27 5.67
CA LEU A 72 -6.65 -5.63 5.96
C LEU A 72 -6.69 -4.12 5.70
N ILE A 73 -7.46 -3.68 4.70
CA ILE A 73 -7.58 -2.25 4.38
C ILE A 73 -8.80 -1.58 5.03
N SER A 74 -9.58 -2.26 5.88
CA SER A 74 -10.85 -1.72 6.39
C SER A 74 -10.69 -0.47 7.27
N GLY A 75 -9.48 -0.21 7.78
CA GLY A 75 -9.14 1.01 8.51
C GLY A 75 -8.91 2.24 7.60
N HIS A 76 -8.78 2.06 6.28
CA HIS A 76 -8.57 3.15 5.33
C HIS A 76 -9.88 3.63 4.76
N LEU A 77 -10.29 4.84 5.13
CA LEU A 77 -11.49 5.46 4.59
C LEU A 77 -11.17 6.17 3.26
N CYS A 78 -11.77 5.68 2.17
CA CYS A 78 -11.75 6.33 0.87
C CYS A 78 -13.16 6.79 0.48
N ARG A 79 -13.30 8.06 0.11
CA ARG A 79 -14.60 8.62 -0.31
C ARG A 79 -14.80 8.70 -1.83
N CYS A 80 -13.73 8.53 -2.60
CA CYS A 80 -13.74 8.85 -4.02
C CYS A 80 -13.89 7.61 -4.92
N THR A 81 -13.18 6.52 -4.62
CA THR A 81 -13.03 5.39 -5.55
C THR A 81 -14.09 4.29 -5.41
N GLY A 82 -14.76 4.20 -4.27
CA GLY A 82 -15.65 3.07 -3.96
C GLY A 82 -14.91 1.75 -3.70
N TYR A 83 -13.60 1.79 -3.44
CA TYR A 83 -12.71 0.67 -3.09
C TYR A 83 -12.40 -0.38 -4.18
N GLU A 84 -13.24 -0.55 -5.19
CA GLU A 84 -13.07 -1.62 -6.18
C GLU A 84 -11.70 -1.56 -6.89
N ASN A 85 -11.32 -0.39 -7.39
CA ASN A 85 -10.03 -0.19 -8.05
C ASN A 85 -8.83 -0.29 -7.08
N ILE A 86 -9.03 0.05 -5.80
CA ILE A 86 -7.99 -0.13 -4.77
C ILE A 86 -7.75 -1.62 -4.54
N LEU A 87 -8.81 -2.42 -4.47
CA LEU A 87 -8.70 -3.88 -4.32
C LEU A 87 -8.04 -4.52 -5.54
N ASN A 88 -8.37 -4.07 -6.76
CA ASN A 88 -7.71 -4.54 -7.98
C ASN A 88 -6.20 -4.27 -7.94
N ALA A 89 -5.78 -3.05 -7.56
CA ALA A 89 -4.37 -2.70 -7.41
C ALA A 89 -3.67 -3.57 -6.35
N MET A 90 -4.33 -3.81 -5.22
CA MET A 90 -3.81 -4.65 -4.13
C MET A 90 -3.64 -6.11 -4.57
N GLU A 91 -4.64 -6.70 -5.21
CA GLU A 91 -4.56 -8.08 -5.71
C GLU A 91 -3.45 -8.25 -6.72
N ARG A 92 -3.35 -7.31 -7.67
CA ARG A 92 -2.33 -7.32 -8.70
C ARG A 92 -0.93 -7.32 -8.08
N ILE A 93 -0.66 -6.42 -7.13
CA ILE A 93 0.69 -6.32 -6.57
C ILE A 93 1.06 -7.48 -5.63
N VAL A 94 0.07 -8.06 -4.94
CA VAL A 94 0.26 -9.28 -4.15
C VAL A 94 0.57 -10.47 -5.07
N GLU A 95 -0.16 -10.63 -6.18
CA GLU A 95 0.09 -11.69 -7.16
C GLU A 95 1.46 -11.53 -7.84
N GLU A 96 1.81 -10.32 -8.28
CA GLU A 96 3.10 -10.02 -8.90
C GLU A 96 4.26 -10.31 -7.93
N THR A 97 4.14 -9.93 -6.66
CA THR A 97 5.21 -10.17 -5.69
C THR A 97 5.29 -11.64 -5.26
N TYR A 98 4.15 -12.32 -5.09
CA TYR A 98 4.12 -13.73 -4.73
C TYR A 98 4.83 -14.60 -5.79
N ARG A 99 4.67 -14.28 -7.08
CA ARG A 99 5.38 -14.97 -8.17
C ARG A 99 6.89 -14.80 -8.11
N VAL A 100 7.38 -13.66 -7.62
CA VAL A 100 8.82 -13.38 -7.51
C VAL A 100 9.45 -14.02 -6.27
N VAL A 101 8.71 -14.13 -5.16
CA VAL A 101 9.22 -14.66 -3.88
C VAL A 101 8.93 -16.16 -3.70
N GLY A 102 7.95 -16.70 -4.42
CA GLY A 102 7.55 -18.12 -4.37
C GLY A 102 8.33 -19.06 -5.29
N GLU A 103 9.24 -18.55 -6.11
CA GLU A 103 10.29 -19.30 -6.81
C GLU A 103 11.57 -19.37 -5.97
#